data_AF-A0A0K8VPL2-F1
#
_entry.id   AF-A0A0K8VPL2-F1
#
_cell.length_a   1.000
_cell.length_b   1.000
_cell.length_c   1.000
_cell.angle_alpha   90.00
_cell.angle_beta   90.00
_cell.angle_gamma   90.00
#
_symmetry.space_group_name_H-M   'P 1'
#
loop_
_entity.id
_entity.type
_entity.pdbx_description
1 polymer ?
#
loop_
_entity_poly.entity_id
_entity_poly.type
_entity_poly.pdbx_seq_one_letter_code
_entity_poly.pdbx_strand_id
1 'polypeptide(L)'
;MNWFAAAHLCQTYNSDLATIDSETELNDLNFYLTTNGQIGKYFWFGGTDLADEGRYISLSTGRPMIYTKFAAGQPDNYQEEDCLHLQAFNNIFYMNDYPCRGDGFPICEMRRVCKTCSQDTCEDISTSCALKTLVQAYLRAENSFSCRE
;
A
#
# COMPACT_ATOMS: atom_id res chain seq x y z
N MET A 1 -0.73 12.74 10.79
CA MET A 1 -1.34 11.45 11.18
C MET A 1 -0.36 10.35 10.88
N ASN A 2 -0.35 9.29 11.69
CA ASN A 2 0.54 8.16 11.45
C ASN A 2 0.09 7.28 10.28
N TRP A 3 0.99 6.42 9.79
CA TRP A 3 0.76 5.62 8.59
C TRP A 3 -0.44 4.66 8.74
N PHE A 4 -0.61 4.07 9.94
CA PHE A 4 -1.77 3.23 10.24
C PHE A 4 -3.10 4.00 10.19
N ALA A 5 -3.14 5.20 10.77
CA ALA A 5 -4.32 6.07 10.73
C ALA A 5 -4.62 6.53 9.29
N ALA A 6 -3.58 6.80 8.50
CA ALA A 6 -3.69 7.12 7.07
C ALA A 6 -4.31 5.95 6.28
N ALA A 7 -3.85 4.72 6.51
CA ALA A 7 -4.43 3.51 5.91
C ALA A 7 -5.92 3.36 6.24
N HIS A 8 -6.29 3.48 7.52
CA HIS A 8 -7.69 3.43 7.93
C HIS A 8 -8.52 4.57 7.35
N LEU A 9 -7.98 5.79 7.25
CA LEU A 9 -8.69 6.92 6.65
C LEU A 9 -9.04 6.61 5.20
N CYS A 10 -8.10 6.13 4.39
CA CYS A 10 -8.38 5.78 2.99
C CYS A 10 -9.49 4.73 2.89
N GLN A 11 -9.50 3.74 3.79
CA GLN A 11 -10.55 2.71 3.81
C GLN A 11 -11.95 3.28 4.07
N THR A 12 -12.07 4.36 4.85
CA THR A 12 -13.39 5.02 5.06
C THR A 12 -13.99 5.62 3.78
N TYR A 13 -13.16 5.84 2.75
CA TYR A 13 -13.58 6.35 1.44
C TYR A 13 -13.63 5.28 0.34
N ASN A 14 -13.73 3.99 0.69
CA ASN A 14 -13.66 2.86 -0.25
C ASN A 14 -12.38 2.87 -1.11
N SER A 15 -11.30 3.38 -0.55
CA SER A 15 -9.97 3.46 -1.14
C SER A 15 -8.95 2.74 -0.27
N ASP A 16 -7.73 2.60 -0.75
CA ASP A 16 -6.59 2.15 0.04
C ASP A 16 -5.51 3.22 0.00
N LEU A 17 -4.46 3.11 0.83
CA LEU A 17 -3.25 3.90 0.60
C LEU A 17 -2.73 3.59 -0.81
N ALA A 18 -2.33 4.64 -1.52
CA ALA A 18 -1.98 4.52 -2.92
C ALA A 18 -0.81 3.58 -3.17
N THR A 19 -0.90 2.76 -4.21
CA THR A 19 0.28 2.06 -4.74
C THR A 19 0.89 2.91 -5.86
N ILE A 20 2.21 3.00 -5.91
CA ILE A 20 2.94 3.71 -6.96
C ILE A 20 3.73 2.65 -7.73
N ASP A 21 3.20 2.21 -8.86
CA ASP A 21 3.72 1.06 -9.61
C ASP A 21 4.52 1.48 -10.86
N SER A 22 4.64 2.78 -11.12
CA SER A 22 5.37 3.29 -12.28
C SER A 22 5.99 4.67 -12.11
N GLU A 23 6.98 4.98 -12.95
CA GLU A 23 7.55 6.33 -13.03
C GLU A 23 6.53 7.37 -13.50
N THR A 24 5.60 6.99 -14.37
CA THR A 24 4.52 7.88 -14.81
C THR A 24 3.64 8.31 -13.64
N GLU A 25 3.19 7.38 -12.80
CA GLU A 25 2.36 7.69 -11.62
C GLU A 25 3.11 8.59 -10.63
N LEU A 26 4.39 8.32 -10.36
CA LEU A 26 5.18 9.17 -9.48
C LEU A 26 5.38 10.58 -10.08
N ASN A 27 5.56 10.69 -11.39
CA ASN A 27 5.70 11.99 -12.07
C ASN A 27 4.40 12.79 -12.03
N ASP A 28 3.25 12.14 -12.20
CA ASP A 28 1.93 12.76 -12.09
C ASP A 28 1.67 13.27 -10.66
N LEU A 29 2.01 12.47 -9.65
CA LEU A 29 1.97 12.89 -8.25
C LEU A 29 2.91 14.06 -7.98
N ASN A 30 4.14 14.00 -8.49
CA ASN A 30 5.12 15.09 -8.39
C ASN A 30 4.57 16.40 -8.95
N PHE A 31 4.05 16.36 -10.18
CA PHE A 31 3.46 17.52 -10.82
C PHE A 31 2.32 18.10 -9.98
N TYR A 32 1.39 17.25 -9.54
CA TYR A 32 0.27 17.67 -8.70
C TYR A 32 0.72 18.29 -7.38
N LEU A 33 1.59 17.63 -6.62
CA LEU A 33 2.03 18.09 -5.30
C LEU A 33 2.83 19.40 -5.40
N THR A 34 3.74 19.50 -6.36
CA THR A 34 4.57 20.71 -6.54
C THR A 34 3.74 21.90 -7.01
N THR A 35 2.84 21.72 -7.99
CA THR A 35 1.99 22.82 -8.50
C THR A 35 0.94 23.28 -7.49
N ASN A 36 0.55 22.43 -6.54
CA ASN A 36 -0.41 22.76 -5.48
C ASN A 36 0.25 23.18 -4.16
N GLY A 37 1.52 23.60 -4.18
CA GLY A 37 2.20 24.19 -3.02
C GLY A 37 2.39 23.22 -1.85
N GLN A 38 2.58 21.93 -2.12
CA GLN A 38 2.72 20.90 -1.10
C GLN A 38 4.19 20.64 -0.68
N ILE A 39 5.13 21.44 -1.16
CA ILE A 39 6.54 21.35 -0.77
C ILE A 39 6.69 21.52 0.75
N GLY A 40 7.54 20.69 1.37
CA GLY A 40 7.77 20.67 2.82
C GLY A 40 6.80 19.78 3.60
N LYS A 41 5.88 19.07 2.94
CA LYS A 41 5.01 18.06 3.55
C LYS A 41 5.46 16.64 3.21
N TYR A 42 5.05 15.69 4.06
CA TYR A 42 5.29 14.27 3.89
C TYR A 42 3.99 13.55 3.55
N PHE A 43 4.04 12.65 2.58
CA PHE A 43 2.87 11.97 2.06
C PHE A 43 2.98 10.46 2.16
N TRP A 44 2.19 9.85 3.03
CA TRP A 44 2.09 8.40 3.15
C TRP A 44 1.49 7.78 1.90
N PHE A 45 2.09 6.68 1.45
CA PHE A 45 1.51 5.79 0.45
C PHE A 45 1.64 4.33 0.92
N GLY A 46 1.10 3.40 0.16
CA GLY A 46 0.88 2.02 0.58
C GLY A 46 2.14 1.14 0.62
N GLY A 47 3.33 1.68 0.45
CA GLY A 47 4.57 0.91 0.54
C GLY A 47 5.02 0.66 1.98
N THR A 48 5.45 -0.56 2.29
CA THR A 48 5.94 -0.95 3.62
C THR A 48 6.75 -2.24 3.54
N ASP A 49 7.71 -2.42 4.44
CA ASP A 49 8.47 -3.65 4.66
C ASP A 49 8.32 -4.21 6.08
N LEU A 50 7.24 -3.82 6.79
CA LEU A 50 6.84 -4.31 8.13
C LEU A 50 6.87 -5.85 8.28
N ALA A 51 6.77 -6.60 7.18
CA ALA A 51 6.77 -8.05 7.18
C ALA A 51 8.19 -8.66 7.11
N ASP A 52 9.12 -8.02 6.40
CA ASP A 52 10.49 -8.49 6.18
C ASP A 52 11.35 -7.31 5.72
N GLU A 53 12.26 -6.88 6.60
CA GLU A 53 13.15 -5.73 6.44
C GLU A 53 13.84 -5.71 5.06
N GLY A 54 13.78 -4.57 4.37
CA GLY A 54 14.36 -4.38 3.04
C GLY A 54 13.56 -5.02 1.90
N ARG A 55 12.38 -5.60 2.18
CA ARG A 55 11.47 -6.15 1.17
C ARG A 55 10.13 -5.43 1.17
N TYR A 56 10.10 -4.30 0.48
CA TYR A 56 8.90 -3.50 0.34
C TYR A 56 7.79 -4.18 -0.46
N ILE A 57 6.60 -4.16 0.12
CA ILE A 57 5.35 -4.65 -0.46
C ILE A 57 4.33 -3.50 -0.51
N SER A 58 3.33 -3.65 -1.39
CA SER A 58 2.12 -2.83 -1.39
C SER A 58 1.15 -3.37 -0.34
N LEU A 59 0.71 -2.51 0.59
CA LEU A 59 -0.28 -2.82 1.63
C LEU A 59 -1.60 -3.30 1.03
N SER A 60 -2.02 -2.71 -0.09
CA SER A 60 -3.33 -3.00 -0.70
C SER A 60 -3.34 -4.35 -1.42
N THR A 61 -2.22 -4.75 -2.02
CA THR A 61 -2.12 -5.98 -2.83
C THR A 61 -1.39 -7.13 -2.15
N GLY A 62 -0.59 -6.84 -1.12
CA GLY A 62 0.33 -7.79 -0.49
C GLY A 62 1.47 -8.24 -1.42
N ARG A 63 1.66 -7.61 -2.58
CA ARG A 63 2.69 -7.98 -3.57
C ARG A 63 3.95 -7.13 -3.39
N PRO A 64 5.14 -7.66 -3.76
CA PRO A 64 6.35 -6.86 -3.82
C PRO A 64 6.17 -5.61 -4.69
N MET A 65 6.70 -4.49 -4.25
CA MET A 65 6.74 -3.28 -5.06
C MET A 65 7.65 -3.52 -6.28
N ILE A 66 7.13 -3.25 -7.47
CA ILE A 66 7.88 -3.43 -8.73
C ILE A 66 8.60 -2.17 -9.18
N TYR A 67 8.29 -1.04 -8.54
CA TYR A 67 8.84 0.26 -8.84
C TYR A 67 9.19 0.98 -7.54
N THR A 68 10.41 1.50 -7.48
CA THR A 68 10.87 2.37 -6.40
C THR A 68 11.71 3.50 -6.97
N LYS A 69 11.63 4.67 -6.34
CA LYS A 69 12.47 5.83 -6.64
C LYS A 69 12.83 6.55 -5.35
N PHE A 70 13.67 5.88 -4.57
CA PHE A 70 14.14 6.38 -3.28
C PHE A 70 14.97 7.65 -3.45
N ALA A 71 14.94 8.50 -2.43
CA ALA A 71 15.84 9.64 -2.34
C ALA A 71 17.29 9.17 -2.25
N ALA A 72 18.24 10.06 -2.56
CA ALA A 72 19.65 9.74 -2.40
C ALA A 72 19.96 9.43 -0.92
N GLY A 73 20.50 8.24 -0.67
CA GLY A 73 20.80 7.76 0.69
C GLY A 73 19.69 6.93 1.32
N GLN A 74 18.57 6.71 0.62
CA GLN A 74 17.40 5.99 1.13
C GLN A 74 17.14 4.69 0.34
N PRO A 75 16.47 3.69 0.94
CA PRO A 75 16.08 3.64 2.35
C PRO A 75 17.28 3.43 3.28
N ASP A 76 17.27 4.04 4.47
CA ASP A 76 18.36 3.96 5.45
C ASP A 76 17.98 3.27 6.77
N ASN A 77 16.71 2.93 6.95
CA ASN A 77 16.17 2.28 8.15
C ASN A 77 16.61 2.99 9.44
N TYR A 78 16.55 4.33 9.46
CA TYR A 78 17.05 5.11 10.58
C TYR A 78 16.14 4.99 11.80
N GLN A 79 16.58 4.21 12.80
CA GLN A 79 15.83 3.95 14.03
C GLN A 79 14.52 3.16 13.82
N GLU A 80 14.52 2.18 12.90
CA GLU A 80 13.37 1.32 12.57
C GLU A 80 12.27 2.05 11.77
N GLU A 81 12.43 2.03 10.44
CA GLU A 81 11.59 2.74 9.48
C GLU A 81 10.93 1.77 8.49
N ASP A 82 9.70 1.34 8.78
CA ASP A 82 9.05 0.30 7.96
C ASP A 82 7.97 0.82 6.99
N CYS A 83 7.73 2.14 6.95
CA CYS A 83 6.60 2.74 6.25
C CYS A 83 7.04 3.80 5.25
N LEU A 84 6.58 3.68 4.00
CA LEU A 84 7.03 4.58 2.94
C LEU A 84 6.20 5.85 2.83
N HIS A 85 6.89 6.99 2.69
CA HIS A 85 6.31 8.27 2.31
C HIS A 85 7.03 8.90 1.12
N LEU A 86 6.42 9.97 0.59
CA LEU A 86 7.06 10.90 -0.31
C LEU A 86 7.58 12.13 0.45
N GLN A 87 8.77 12.59 0.10
CA GLN A 87 9.39 13.82 0.58
C GLN A 87 10.07 14.58 -0.56
N ALA A 88 9.93 15.91 -0.56
CA ALA A 88 10.52 16.75 -1.58
C ALA A 88 12.01 17.05 -1.31
N PHE A 89 12.86 16.76 -2.30
CA PHE A 89 14.25 17.20 -2.41
C PHE A 89 14.40 18.02 -3.70
N ASN A 90 14.89 19.26 -3.60
CA ASN A 90 14.98 20.19 -4.74
C ASN A 90 13.67 20.30 -5.55
N ASN A 91 12.53 20.40 -4.85
CA ASN A 91 11.17 20.46 -5.41
C ASN A 91 10.69 19.22 -6.17
N ILE A 92 11.36 18.07 -5.99
CA ILE A 92 10.96 16.77 -6.55
C ILE A 92 10.74 15.81 -5.39
N PHE A 93 9.58 15.18 -5.33
CA PHE A 93 9.20 14.15 -4.38
C PHE A 93 9.82 12.80 -4.74
N TYR A 94 10.53 12.23 -3.77
CA TYR A 94 11.13 10.89 -3.81
C TYR A 94 10.56 10.02 -2.70
N MET A 95 10.74 8.71 -2.81
CA MET A 95 10.35 7.75 -1.77
C MET A 95 11.38 7.77 -0.62
N ASN A 96 10.88 7.54 0.58
CA ASN A 96 11.65 7.43 1.82
C ASN A 96 10.93 6.46 2.76
N ASP A 97 11.65 5.58 3.43
CA ASP A 97 11.16 4.88 4.62
C ASP A 97 11.19 5.81 5.82
N TYR A 98 10.20 5.69 6.71
CA TYR A 98 10.10 6.52 7.92
C TYR A 98 9.37 5.75 9.02
N PRO A 99 9.55 6.10 10.31
CA PRO A 99 8.90 5.37 11.39
C PRO A 99 7.39 5.46 11.20
N CYS A 100 6.71 4.32 11.19
CA CYS A 100 5.28 4.23 10.90
C CYS A 100 4.39 5.09 11.82
N ARG A 101 4.91 5.46 13.00
CA ARG A 101 4.25 6.33 13.98
C ARG A 101 4.45 7.83 13.76
N GLY A 102 5.32 8.21 12.82
CA GLY A 102 5.59 9.59 12.45
C GLY A 102 4.39 10.28 11.79
N ASP A 103 4.45 11.62 11.65
CA ASP A 103 3.35 12.39 11.09
C ASP A 103 3.49 12.64 9.58
N GLY A 104 2.42 12.33 8.85
CA GLY A 104 2.28 12.65 7.43
C GLY A 104 0.83 12.82 7.00
N PHE A 105 0.63 13.08 5.70
CA PHE A 105 -0.66 13.18 5.03
C PHE A 105 -0.91 11.95 4.14
N PRO A 106 -2.11 11.39 4.09
CA PRO A 106 -2.40 10.23 3.26
C PRO A 106 -2.52 10.60 1.77
N ILE A 107 -1.99 9.76 0.89
CA ILE A 107 -2.42 9.68 -0.51
C ILE A 107 -3.25 8.40 -0.64
N CYS A 108 -4.54 8.56 -0.95
CA CYS A 108 -5.45 7.45 -1.15
C CYS A 108 -5.64 7.17 -2.64
N GLU A 109 -5.71 5.89 -3.01
CA GLU A 109 -6.05 5.41 -4.34
C GLU A 109 -7.41 4.71 -4.29
N MET A 110 -8.35 5.17 -5.11
CA MET A 110 -9.63 4.49 -5.24
C MET A 110 -9.41 3.09 -5.82
N ARG A 111 -9.99 2.08 -5.17
CA ARG A 111 -10.04 0.73 -5.74
C ARG A 111 -10.65 0.83 -7.13
N ARG A 112 -9.97 0.30 -8.15
CA ARG A 112 -10.56 0.23 -9.50
C ARG A 112 -11.84 -0.59 -9.40
N VAL A 113 -12.97 0.11 -9.39
CA VAL A 113 -14.27 -0.53 -9.55
C VAL A 113 -14.25 -1.13 -10.94
N CYS A 114 -14.44 -2.44 -11.06
CA CYS A 114 -14.64 -3.09 -12.35
C CYS A 114 -15.79 -2.35 -13.05
N LYS A 115 -15.46 -1.52 -14.05
CA LYS A 115 -16.45 -0.85 -14.89
C LYS A 115 -17.02 -1.90 -15.85
N THR A 116 -17.95 -2.71 -15.35
CA THR A 116 -19.27 -3.02 -15.96
C THR A 116 -19.99 -4.08 -15.14
N CYS A 117 -21.17 -3.71 -14.63
CA CYS A 117 -22.27 -4.66 -14.53
C CYS A 117 -22.75 -4.93 -15.97
N SER A 118 -22.24 -5.98 -16.61
CA SER A 118 -23.12 -6.75 -17.50
C SER A 118 -23.92 -7.65 -16.58
N GLN A 119 -25.24 -7.45 -16.51
CA GLN A 119 -26.13 -8.42 -15.91
C GLN A 119 -25.84 -9.76 -16.60
N ASP A 120 -25.17 -10.66 -15.89
CA ASP A 120 -25.42 -12.10 -15.84
C ASP A 120 -24.41 -12.71 -14.84
N THR A 121 -24.93 -12.89 -13.63
CA THR A 121 -24.41 -13.68 -12.49
C THR A 121 -22.99 -13.37 -11.98
N CYS A 122 -22.87 -12.37 -11.10
CA CYS A 122 -22.08 -12.60 -9.89
C CYS A 122 -23.02 -13.39 -8.96
N GLU A 123 -22.90 -14.70 -8.88
CA GLU A 123 -23.56 -15.43 -7.79
C GLU A 123 -23.02 -14.87 -6.47
N ASP A 124 -23.89 -14.15 -5.77
CA ASP A 124 -23.66 -13.69 -4.40
C ASP A 124 -23.65 -14.95 -3.51
N ILE A 125 -22.54 -15.69 -3.56
CA ILE A 125 -22.18 -16.62 -2.51
C ILE A 125 -22.07 -15.72 -1.28
N SER A 126 -23.11 -15.75 -0.45
CA SER A 126 -23.15 -15.06 0.85
C SER A 126 -21.74 -15.03 1.41
N THR A 127 -21.22 -13.86 1.75
CA THR A 127 -19.86 -13.68 2.28
C THR A 127 -19.51 -14.67 3.39
N SER A 128 -20.53 -15.15 4.14
CA SER A 128 -20.42 -16.24 5.11
C SER A 128 -19.96 -17.59 4.53
N CYS A 129 -20.39 -17.92 3.31
CA CYS A 129 -20.07 -19.15 2.61
C CYS A 129 -18.71 -19.07 1.90
N ALA A 130 -18.34 -17.90 1.35
CA ALA A 130 -16.99 -17.66 0.83
C ALA A 130 -15.93 -17.75 1.94
N LEU A 131 -16.18 -17.13 3.10
CA LEU A 131 -15.30 -17.21 4.26
C LEU A 131 -15.18 -18.65 4.78
N LYS A 132 -16.31 -19.37 4.91
CA LYS A 132 -16.29 -20.79 5.32
C LYS A 132 -15.47 -21.65 4.36
N THR A 133 -15.59 -21.41 3.06
CA THR A 133 -14.85 -22.17 2.04
C THR A 133 -13.36 -21.90 2.11
N LEU A 134 -12.95 -20.64 2.29
CA LEU A 134 -11.54 -20.27 2.48
C LEU A 134 -10.94 -20.88 3.75
N VAL A 135 -11.65 -20.81 4.88
CA VAL A 135 -11.22 -21.42 6.15
C VAL A 135 -11.08 -22.94 5.99
N GLN A 136 -12.04 -23.59 5.34
CA GLN A 136 -11.96 -25.03 5.07
C GLN A 136 -10.79 -25.39 4.15
N ALA A 137 -10.51 -24.58 3.12
CA ALA A 137 -9.37 -24.80 2.24
C ALA A 137 -8.03 -24.66 2.99
N TYR A 138 -7.92 -23.63 3.85
CA TYR A 138 -6.76 -23.41 4.69
C TYR A 138 -6.52 -24.56 5.69
N LEU A 139 -7.56 -25.00 6.42
CA LEU A 139 -7.47 -26.13 7.34
C LEU A 139 -7.10 -27.45 6.64
N ARG A 140 -7.55 -27.64 5.39
CA ARG A 140 -7.15 -28.80 4.57
C ARG A 140 -5.68 -28.70 4.13
N ALA A 141 -5.21 -27.50 3.79
CA ALA A 141 -3.81 -27.27 3.45
C ALA A 141 -2.90 -27.52 4.66
N GLU A 142 -3.27 -27.09 5.87
CA GLU A 142 -2.51 -27.41 7.09
C GLU A 142 -2.42 -28.92 7.35
N ASN A 143 -3.50 -29.68 7.12
CA ASN A 143 -3.48 -31.14 7.23
C ASN A 143 -2.57 -31.82 6.18
N SER A 144 -2.34 -31.18 5.02
CA SER A 144 -1.41 -31.68 4.00
C SER A 144 0.07 -31.48 4.37
N PHE A 145 0.37 -30.62 5.36
CA PHE A 145 1.70 -30.46 5.95
C PHE A 145 1.93 -31.38 7.16
N SER A 146 0.98 -32.27 7.50
CA SER A 146 1.13 -33.30 8.53
C SER A 146 1.64 -34.64 7.96
N CYS A 147 2.62 -34.61 7.05
CA CYS A 147 3.45 -35.81 6.84
C CYS A 147 4.40 -35.95 8.03
N ARG A 148 3.96 -36.65 9.08
CA ARG A 148 4.89 -37.20 10.09
C ARG A 148 5.67 -38.36 9.45
N GLU A 149 6.97 -38.35 9.68
CA GLU A 149 7.91 -39.46 9.43
C GLU A 149 7.48 -40.76 10.15
#